data_AF-A0A1C6AB94-F1
#
_entry.id   AF-A0A1C6AB94-F1
#
_cell.length_a   1.000
_cell.length_b   1.000
_cell.length_c   1.000
_cell.angle_alpha   90.00
_cell.angle_beta   90.00
_cell.angle_gamma   90.00
#
_symmetry.space_group_name_H-M   'P 1'
#
loop_
_entity.id
_entity.type
_entity.pdbx_description
1 polymer ?
#
loop_
_entity_poly.entity_id
_entity_poly.type
_entity_poly.pdbx_seq_one_letter_code
_entity_poly.pdbx_strand_id
1 'polypeptide(L)'
;MFKPKMLLKVVSVILIIAGVLGLISTVISYVMIPQMGEIPGVDMSILEEAFTPLNLILSVISSISCVCAGIFGISGKSAKWASVFAGIWTVILIISTVQGIVNGTFTFLVVLDYLLPALYWWGLYQSK
;
A
#
# COMPACT_ATOMS: atom_id res chain seq x y z
N MET A 1 18.44 -17.90 -4.32
CA MET A 1 18.46 -16.75 -5.26
C MET A 1 17.64 -17.15 -6.46
N PHE A 2 16.68 -16.32 -6.89
CA PHE A 2 15.80 -16.60 -8.02
C PHE A 2 16.01 -15.55 -9.11
N LYS A 3 15.67 -15.85 -10.37
CA LYS A 3 15.93 -14.93 -11.50
C LYS A 3 14.65 -14.13 -11.80
N PRO A 4 14.57 -12.85 -11.39
CA PRO A 4 13.38 -12.04 -11.63
C PRO A 4 13.19 -11.78 -13.12
N LYS A 5 12.03 -12.16 -13.65
CA LYS A 5 11.61 -11.87 -15.03
C LYS A 5 11.23 -10.39 -15.19
N MET A 6 11.11 -9.95 -16.45
CA MET A 6 10.80 -8.56 -16.79
C MET A 6 9.55 -8.04 -16.08
N LEU A 7 8.47 -8.84 -16.02
CA LEU A 7 7.25 -8.47 -15.33
C LEU A 7 7.49 -8.14 -13.85
N LEU A 8 8.17 -9.04 -13.11
CA LEU A 8 8.44 -8.81 -11.70
C LEU A 8 9.30 -7.57 -11.48
N LYS A 9 10.30 -7.32 -12.34
CA LYS A 9 11.12 -6.11 -12.26
C LYS A 9 10.30 -4.84 -12.43
N VAL A 10 9.44 -4.80 -13.45
CA VAL A 10 8.57 -3.63 -13.73
C VAL A 10 7.63 -3.39 -12.56
N VAL A 11 6.92 -4.41 -12.10
CA VAL A 11 5.96 -4.28 -10.99
C VAL A 11 6.68 -3.91 -9.69
N SER A 12 7.86 -4.46 -9.43
CA SER A 12 8.67 -4.08 -8.28
C SER A 12 9.09 -2.60 -8.31
N VAL A 13 9.47 -2.05 -9.46
CA VAL A 13 9.79 -0.61 -9.57
C VAL A 13 8.56 0.23 -9.25
N ILE A 14 7.39 -0.16 -9.78
CA ILE A 14 6.12 0.51 -9.48
C ILE A 14 5.82 0.47 -7.98
N LEU A 15 6.02 -0.66 -7.31
CA LEU A 15 5.84 -0.78 -5.86
C LEU A 15 6.80 0.09 -5.04
N ILE A 16 8.05 0.27 -5.49
CA ILE A 16 8.99 1.18 -4.82
C ILE A 16 8.47 2.61 -4.92
N ILE A 17 8.10 3.05 -6.12
CA ILE A 17 7.59 4.41 -6.35
C ILE A 17 6.30 4.63 -5.56
N ALA A 18 5.35 3.70 -5.65
CA ALA A 18 4.08 3.77 -4.93
C ALA A 18 4.28 3.78 -3.41
N GLY A 19 5.20 2.95 -2.87
CA GLY A 19 5.51 2.92 -1.45
C GLY A 19 6.18 4.21 -0.96
N VAL A 20 7.09 4.79 -1.73
CA VAL A 20 7.71 6.08 -1.39
C VAL A 20 6.68 7.21 -1.43
N LEU A 21 5.84 7.26 -2.46
CA LEU A 21 4.74 8.23 -2.56
C LEU A 21 3.75 8.05 -1.40
N GLY A 22 3.41 6.82 -1.03
CA GLY A 22 2.53 6.52 0.11
C GLY A 22 3.09 7.01 1.44
N LEU A 23 4.39 6.86 1.67
CA LEU A 23 5.05 7.43 2.86
C LEU A 23 4.96 8.96 2.87
N ILE A 24 5.27 9.61 1.74
CA ILE A 24 5.20 11.06 1.61
C ILE A 24 3.77 11.55 1.85
N SER A 25 2.76 10.94 1.23
CA SER A 25 1.35 11.27 1.42
C SER A 25 0.94 11.13 2.89
N THR A 26 1.36 10.06 3.57
CA THR A 26 1.04 9.85 4.99
C THR A 26 1.64 10.95 5.88
N VAL A 27 2.88 11.36 5.62
CA VAL A 27 3.53 12.47 6.34
C VAL A 27 2.81 13.79 6.08
N ILE A 28 2.47 14.09 4.83
CA ILE A 28 1.74 15.31 4.47
C ILE A 28 0.38 15.35 5.17
N SER A 29 -0.39 14.26 5.12
CA SER A 29 -1.68 14.17 5.80
C SER A 29 -1.56 14.42 7.30
N TYR A 30 -0.58 13.79 7.97
CA TYR A 30 -0.36 13.98 9.41
C TYR A 30 -0.06 15.43 9.79
N VAL A 31 0.73 16.15 8.97
CA VAL A 31 1.09 17.55 9.21
C VAL A 31 -0.06 18.51 8.89
N MET A 32 -0.88 18.20 7.89
CA MET A 32 -1.95 19.09 7.43
C MET A 32 -3.25 18.99 8.24
N ILE A 33 -3.58 17.83 8.82
CA ILE A 33 -4.79 17.65 9.66
C ILE A 33 -4.95 18.74 10.74
N PRO A 34 -3.94 19.06 11.57
CA PRO A 34 -4.09 20.11 12.57
C PRO A 34 -4.30 21.50 11.96
N GLN A 35 -3.71 21.79 10.79
CA GLN A 35 -3.88 23.05 10.08
C GLN A 35 -5.28 23.19 9.46
N MET A 36 -5.92 22.08 9.09
CA MET A 36 -7.29 22.07 8.57
C MET A 36 -8.33 22.34 9.67
N GLY A 37 -8.03 21.96 10.92
CA GLY A 37 -8.89 22.24 12.07
C GLY A 37 -8.96 23.71 12.49
N GLU A 38 -8.01 24.53 12.03
CA GLU A 38 -8.01 25.98 12.27
C GLU A 38 -8.86 26.74 11.24
N ILE A 39 -9.33 26.07 10.17
CA ILE A 39 -10.13 26.69 9.12
C ILE A 39 -11.62 26.66 9.51
N PRO A 40 -12.28 27.82 9.66
CA PRO A 40 -13.69 27.86 10.01
C PRO A 40 -14.55 27.22 8.90
N GLY A 41 -15.37 26.23 9.28
CA GLY A 41 -16.26 25.50 8.37
C GLY A 41 -15.76 24.10 7.97
N VAL A 42 -14.57 23.69 8.41
CA VAL A 42 -14.09 22.31 8.24
C VAL A 42 -14.67 21.43 9.34
N ASP A 43 -15.37 20.36 8.95
CA ASP A 43 -15.85 19.35 9.89
C ASP A 43 -14.71 18.39 10.26
N MET A 44 -14.10 18.65 11.42
CA MET A 44 -13.00 17.85 11.93
C MET A 44 -13.40 16.41 12.26
N SER A 45 -14.69 16.13 12.49
CA SER A 45 -15.15 14.78 12.84
C SER A 45 -14.89 13.77 11.71
N ILE A 46 -15.08 14.19 10.46
CA ILE A 46 -14.83 13.37 9.27
C ILE A 46 -13.33 13.11 9.09
N LEU A 47 -12.49 14.10 9.40
CA LEU A 47 -11.04 13.97 9.29
C LEU A 47 -10.47 13.05 10.38
N GLU A 48 -10.98 13.14 11.61
CA GLU A 48 -10.57 12.27 12.71
C GLU A 48 -11.00 10.80 12.51
N GLU A 49 -12.19 10.57 11.94
CA GLU A 49 -12.64 9.22 11.57
C GLU A 49 -11.84 8.61 10.41
N ALA A 50 -11.42 9.42 9.43
CA ALA A 50 -10.61 8.95 8.31
C ALA A 50 -9.16 8.63 8.74
N PHE A 51 -8.57 9.49 9.58
CA PHE A 51 -7.17 9.41 10.01
C PHE A 51 -6.99 8.87 11.42
N THR A 52 -7.67 7.78 11.75
CA THR A 52 -7.43 7.09 13.02
C THR A 52 -5.95 6.69 13.13
N PRO A 53 -5.38 6.64 14.35
CA PRO A 53 -4.01 6.19 14.58
C PRO A 53 -3.73 4.83 13.95
N LEU A 54 -4.72 3.94 13.94
CA LEU A 54 -4.64 2.62 13.35
C LEU A 54 -4.49 2.68 11.82
N ASN A 55 -5.29 3.52 11.13
CA ASN A 55 -5.20 3.67 9.68
C ASN A 55 -3.86 4.28 9.25
N LEU A 56 -3.33 5.24 10.02
CA LEU A 56 -2.00 5.80 9.78
C LEU A 56 -0.90 4.74 9.91
N ILE A 57 -0.93 3.92 10.97
CA ILE A 57 0.04 2.83 11.17
C ILE A 57 -0.05 1.82 10.01
N LEU A 58 -1.26 1.41 9.63
CA LEU A 58 -1.45 0.51 8.49
C LEU A 58 -0.93 1.10 7.18
N SER A 59 -1.13 2.40 6.93
CA SER A 59 -0.59 3.10 5.76
C SER A 59 0.94 3.05 5.74
N VAL A 60 1.59 3.31 6.87
CA VAL A 60 3.05 3.24 6.99
C VAL A 60 3.55 1.81 6.75
N ILE A 61 2.96 0.82 7.41
CA ILE A 61 3.36 -0.59 7.25
C ILE A 61 3.16 -1.05 5.80
N SER A 62 2.04 -0.68 5.18
CA SER A 62 1.73 -0.95 3.78
C SER A 62 2.79 -0.37 2.86
N SER A 63 3.14 0.89 3.06
CA SER A 63 4.12 1.61 2.25
C SER A 63 5.53 1.01 2.40
N ILE A 64 5.96 0.69 3.63
CA ILE A 64 7.22 -0.03 3.88
C ILE A 64 7.22 -1.39 3.19
N SER A 65 6.11 -2.13 3.29
CA SER A 65 5.96 -3.45 2.68
C SER A 65 6.04 -3.38 1.15
N CYS A 66 5.46 -2.36 0.51
CA CYS A 66 5.61 -2.10 -0.92
C CYS A 66 7.07 -1.87 -1.32
N VAL A 67 7.81 -1.03 -0.59
CA VAL A 67 9.22 -0.76 -0.86
C VAL A 67 10.06 -2.02 -0.68
N CYS A 68 9.87 -2.76 0.42
CA CYS A 68 10.57 -4.00 0.68
C CYS A 68 10.24 -5.11 -0.35
N ALA A 69 8.98 -5.23 -0.78
CA ALA A 69 8.60 -6.14 -1.86
C ALA A 69 9.27 -5.74 -3.18
N GLY A 70 9.35 -4.45 -3.49
CA GLY A 70 10.03 -3.91 -4.66
C GLY A 70 11.53 -4.27 -4.68
N ILE A 71 12.30 -3.70 -3.76
CA ILE A 71 13.29 -4.41 -2.93
C ILE A 71 13.77 -5.80 -3.38
N PHE A 72 13.16 -6.78 -2.71
CA PHE A 72 13.45 -8.19 -2.85
C PHE A 72 13.02 -8.76 -4.22
N GLY A 73 12.02 -8.16 -4.87
CA GLY A 73 11.57 -8.56 -6.20
C GLY A 73 12.57 -8.23 -7.32
N ILE A 74 13.23 -7.06 -7.28
CA ILE A 74 14.27 -6.71 -8.28
C ILE A 74 15.57 -7.44 -7.99
N SER A 75 15.97 -7.53 -6.72
CA SER A 75 17.26 -8.11 -6.34
C SER A 75 17.33 -9.62 -6.54
N GLY A 76 16.20 -10.34 -6.58
CA GLY A 76 16.17 -11.80 -6.71
C GLY A 76 16.84 -12.54 -5.55
N LYS A 77 17.22 -11.83 -4.48
CA LYS A 77 18.06 -12.34 -3.40
C LYS A 77 17.33 -13.42 -2.59
N SER A 78 16.04 -13.19 -2.30
CA SER A 78 15.19 -14.13 -1.56
C SER A 78 13.73 -14.06 -2.00
N ALA A 79 13.23 -15.15 -2.59
CA ALA A 79 11.82 -15.29 -2.94
C ALA A 79 10.92 -15.32 -1.70
N LYS A 80 11.42 -15.86 -0.59
CA LYS A 80 10.69 -15.93 0.69
C LYS A 80 10.38 -14.52 1.21
N TRP A 81 11.38 -13.64 1.23
CA TRP A 81 11.20 -12.27 1.70
C TRP A 81 10.31 -11.45 0.75
N ALA A 82 10.50 -11.61 -0.57
CA ALA A 82 9.61 -10.98 -1.56
C ALA A 82 8.14 -11.37 -1.36
N SER A 83 7.85 -12.66 -1.10
CA SER A 83 6.49 -13.12 -0.83
C SER A 83 5.93 -12.65 0.51
N VAL A 84 6.77 -12.54 1.56
CA VAL A 84 6.32 -12.07 2.87
C VAL A 84 5.85 -10.63 2.78
N PHE A 85 6.67 -9.74 2.21
CA PHE A 85 6.32 -8.31 2.12
C PHE A 85 5.14 -8.06 1.17
N ALA A 86 5.07 -8.78 0.05
CA ALA A 86 3.90 -8.72 -0.82
C ALA A 86 2.63 -9.28 -0.16
N GLY A 87 2.78 -10.32 0.67
CA GLY A 87 1.71 -10.86 1.50
C GLY A 87 1.17 -9.84 2.49
N ILE A 88 2.05 -9.20 3.27
CA ILE A 88 1.67 -8.16 4.23
C ILE A 88 0.89 -7.05 3.53
N TRP A 89 1.43 -6.54 2.42
CA TRP A 89 0.75 -5.49 1.66
C TRP A 89 -0.62 -5.93 1.12
N THR A 90 -0.72 -7.13 0.54
CA THR A 90 -1.99 -7.66 0.03
C THR A 90 -3.03 -7.81 1.16
N VAL A 91 -2.61 -8.28 2.34
CA VAL A 91 -3.49 -8.41 3.51
C VAL A 91 -3.98 -7.05 3.98
N ILE A 92 -3.12 -6.04 4.04
CA ILE A 92 -3.54 -4.68 4.43
C ILE A 92 -4.56 -4.12 3.43
N LEU A 93 -4.35 -4.35 2.13
CA LEU A 93 -5.30 -3.93 1.09
C LEU A 93 -6.67 -4.59 1.25
N ILE A 94 -6.72 -5.87 1.64
CA ILE A 94 -7.96 -6.57 1.97
C ILE A 94 -8.63 -5.94 3.20
N ILE A 95 -7.86 -5.66 4.27
CA ILE A 95 -8.37 -5.00 5.48
C ILE A 95 -8.99 -3.65 5.13
N SER A 96 -8.29 -2.81 4.35
CA SER A 96 -8.79 -1.50 3.91
C SER A 96 -10.06 -1.62 3.06
N THR A 97 -10.16 -2.66 2.22
CA THR A 97 -11.37 -2.92 1.44
C THR A 97 -12.55 -3.29 2.34
N VAL A 98 -12.33 -4.16 3.33
CA VAL A 98 -13.37 -4.55 4.30
C VAL A 98 -13.83 -3.35 5.11
N GLN A 99 -12.91 -2.49 5.56
CA GLN A 99 -13.26 -1.23 6.24
C GLN A 99 -14.12 -0.34 5.34
N GLY A 100 -13.78 -0.21 4.06
CA GLY A 100 -14.60 0.54 3.10
C GLY A 100 -16.02 -0.01 2.93
N ILE A 101 -16.19 -1.34 2.98
CA ILE A 101 -17.51 -1.98 2.95
C ILE A 101 -18.31 -1.65 4.21
N VAL A 102 -17.70 -1.81 5.39
CA VAL A 102 -18.36 -1.56 6.68
C VAL A 102 -18.78 -0.09 6.81
N ASN A 103 -17.96 0.83 6.32
CA ASN A 103 -18.21 2.27 6.39
C ASN A 103 -19.10 2.79 5.24
N GLY A 104 -19.58 1.92 4.35
CA GLY A 104 -20.43 2.31 3.21
C GLY A 104 -19.72 3.13 2.12
N THR A 105 -18.39 3.18 2.12
CA THR A 105 -17.56 3.92 1.14
C THR A 105 -17.04 3.03 0.01
N PHE A 106 -17.42 1.75 -0.01
CA PHE A 106 -17.00 0.80 -1.03
C PHE A 106 -17.50 1.17 -2.42
N THR A 107 -16.60 1.10 -3.41
CA THR A 107 -16.93 1.25 -4.82
C THR A 107 -16.32 0.11 -5.63
N PHE A 108 -16.94 -0.23 -6.78
CA PHE A 108 -16.39 -1.26 -7.68
C PHE A 108 -14.97 -0.92 -8.17
N LEU A 109 -14.59 0.36 -8.18
CA LEU A 109 -13.25 0.79 -8.57
C LEU A 109 -12.15 0.23 -7.65
N VAL A 110 -12.47 -0.11 -6.41
CA VAL A 110 -11.52 -0.74 -5.46
C VAL A 110 -10.96 -2.07 -6.01
N VAL A 111 -11.66 -2.74 -6.92
CA VAL A 111 -11.16 -3.96 -7.59
C VAL A 111 -9.90 -3.69 -8.41
N LEU A 112 -9.74 -2.47 -8.95
CA LEU A 112 -8.55 -2.10 -9.72
C LEU A 112 -7.28 -2.08 -8.85
N ASP A 113 -7.42 -1.80 -7.55
CA ASP A 113 -6.30 -1.80 -6.61
C ASP A 113 -5.69 -3.20 -6.43
N TYR A 114 -6.44 -4.25 -6.78
CA TYR A 114 -5.97 -5.64 -6.75
C TYR A 114 -5.18 -6.07 -8.00
N LEU A 115 -5.17 -5.26 -9.07
CA LEU A 115 -4.40 -5.57 -10.28
C LEU A 115 -2.90 -5.62 -9.99
N LEU A 116 -2.39 -4.64 -9.24
CA LEU A 116 -0.98 -4.53 -8.89
C LEU A 116 -0.50 -5.71 -8.01
N PRO A 117 -1.21 -6.11 -6.94
CA PRO A 117 -0.95 -7.34 -6.21
C PRO A 117 -0.96 -8.58 -7.10
N ALA A 118 -1.99 -8.74 -7.95
CA ALA A 118 -2.11 -9.91 -8.82
C ALA A 118 -0.93 -10.01 -9.79
N LEU A 119 -0.53 -8.90 -10.42
CA LEU A 119 0.62 -8.83 -11.32
C LEU A 119 1.93 -9.12 -10.59
N TYR A 120 2.09 -8.65 -9.34
CA TYR A 120 3.29 -8.93 -8.55
C TYR A 120 3.39 -10.42 -8.19
N TRP A 121 2.30 -11.02 -7.71
CA TRP A 121 2.23 -12.45 -7.40
C TRP A 121 2.48 -13.31 -8.65
N TRP A 122 1.91 -12.92 -9.79
CA TRP A 122 2.15 -13.58 -11.07
C TRP A 122 3.62 -13.45 -11.50
N GLY A 123 4.21 -12.26 -11.37
CA GLY A 123 5.63 -12.02 -11.63
C GLY A 123 6.54 -12.87 -10.74
N LEU A 124 6.20 -13.01 -9.46
CA LEU A 124 6.90 -13.91 -8.53
C LEU A 124 6.76 -15.38 -8.94
N TYR A 125 5.55 -15.83 -9.27
CA TYR A 125 5.29 -17.20 -9.71
C TYR A 125 6.12 -17.56 -10.95
N GLN A 126 6.15 -16.69 -11.95
CA GLN A 126 6.93 -16.94 -13.16
C GLN A 126 8.46 -16.91 -12.95
N SER A 127 8.92 -16.28 -11.87
CA SER A 127 10.34 -16.10 -11.57
C SER A 127 10.90 -17.15 -10.60
N LYS A 128 10.02 -17.99 -10.05
CA LYS A 128 10.38 -19.25 -9.39
C LYS A 128 10.67 -20.31 -10.45
#